data_AF-A6HU87-F1
#
_entry.id   AF-A6HU87-F1
#
_cell.length_a   1.000
_cell.length_b   1.000
_cell.length_c   1.000
_cell.angle_alpha   90.00
_cell.angle_beta   90.00
_cell.angle_gamma   90.00
#
_symmetry.space_group_name_H-M   'P 1'
#
loop_
_entity.id
_entity.type
_entity.pdbx_description
1 polymer ?
#
loop_
_entity_poly.entity_id
_entity_poly.type
_entity_poly.pdbx_seq_one_letter_code
_entity_poly.pdbx_strand_id
1 'polypeptide(L)'
;MPRVGPGGAHWRPALALALLGLAATLGASPTSGQRWPVPYKRFSFRPKTDPFCQAKYTFCPTGSPIPVMKDNDVIEVLRLQAPVWEFKYGDLLGHFKIMHDAIGFRSTLTGKNYTIEWYELFQLGNCTFPHLRPEVNAPFWCNQGAACFFEGIYDKHWKENGTLSLVATVS
;
A
#
# COMPACT_ATOMS: atom_id res chain seq x y z
N MET A 1 -58.50 25.56 -63.77
CA MET A 1 -57.25 24.85 -64.13
C MET A 1 -56.78 24.05 -62.92
N PRO A 2 -56.68 22.72 -63.00
CA PRO A 2 -56.19 21.89 -61.90
C PRO A 2 -54.66 21.78 -61.97
N ARG A 3 -53.98 21.75 -60.83
CA ARG A 3 -52.62 21.20 -60.73
C ARG A 3 -52.58 20.16 -59.64
N VAL A 4 -52.30 18.94 -60.10
CA VAL A 4 -52.03 17.73 -59.35
C VAL A 4 -50.73 17.91 -58.56
N GLY A 5 -50.77 17.62 -57.26
CA GLY A 5 -49.59 17.41 -56.42
C GLY A 5 -49.37 15.89 -56.22
N PRO A 6 -48.12 15.40 -56.25
CA PRO A 6 -47.83 13.98 -56.39
C PRO A 6 -47.92 13.24 -55.05
N GLY A 7 -48.34 11.98 -55.13
CA GLY A 7 -48.26 11.01 -54.05
C GLY A 7 -46.82 10.71 -53.66
N GLY A 8 -46.60 10.46 -52.37
CA GLY A 8 -45.32 10.06 -51.81
C GLY A 8 -45.55 9.02 -50.72
N ALA A 9 -45.24 7.77 -51.07
CA ALA A 9 -45.42 6.58 -50.26
C ALA A 9 -44.82 6.68 -48.84
N HIS A 10 -45.67 6.43 -47.84
CA HIS A 10 -45.31 6.25 -46.43
C HIS A 10 -44.63 4.90 -46.19
N TRP A 11 -43.37 4.74 -46.60
CA TRP A 11 -42.62 3.49 -46.41
C TRP A 11 -41.21 3.74 -45.83
N ARG A 12 -41.08 4.46 -44.69
CA ARG A 12 -39.76 4.67 -44.05
C ARG A 12 -39.65 4.71 -42.51
N PRO A 13 -40.59 4.23 -41.66
CA PRO A 13 -40.30 4.21 -40.22
C PRO A 13 -39.40 3.02 -39.81
N ALA A 14 -39.43 1.89 -40.55
CA ALA A 14 -38.76 0.66 -40.13
C ALA A 14 -37.23 0.69 -40.29
N LEU A 15 -36.71 1.30 -41.36
CA LEU A 15 -35.25 1.41 -41.59
C LEU A 15 -34.58 2.39 -40.63
N ALA A 16 -35.29 3.45 -40.22
CA ALA A 16 -34.76 4.41 -39.25
C ALA A 16 -34.61 3.76 -37.85
N LEU A 17 -35.57 2.95 -37.41
CA LEU A 17 -35.46 2.21 -36.16
C LEU A 17 -34.38 1.12 -36.19
N ALA A 18 -34.19 0.44 -37.34
CA ALA A 18 -33.15 -0.58 -37.48
C ALA A 18 -31.72 0.00 -37.40
N LEU A 19 -31.51 1.21 -37.94
CA LEU A 19 -30.21 1.90 -37.89
C LEU A 19 -29.88 2.46 -36.50
N LEU A 20 -30.89 2.88 -35.72
CA LEU A 20 -30.73 3.28 -34.32
C LEU A 20 -30.40 2.08 -33.40
N GLY A 21 -30.93 0.90 -33.71
CA GLY A 21 -30.62 -0.34 -32.97
C GLY A 21 -29.18 -0.82 -33.14
N LEU A 22 -28.59 -0.69 -34.34
CA LEU A 22 -27.21 -1.12 -34.59
C LEU A 22 -26.14 -0.21 -33.95
N ALA A 23 -26.42 1.10 -33.85
CA ALA A 23 -25.51 2.04 -33.18
C ALA A 23 -25.42 1.76 -31.66
N ALA A 24 -26.51 1.32 -31.05
CA ALA A 24 -26.55 0.95 -29.63
C ALA A 24 -25.74 -0.33 -29.32
N THR A 25 -25.62 -1.25 -30.28
CA THR A 25 -24.86 -2.50 -30.09
C THR A 25 -23.35 -2.37 -30.38
N LEU A 26 -22.93 -1.36 -31.15
CA LEU A 26 -21.53 -1.13 -31.50
C LEU A 26 -20.81 -0.12 -30.58
N GLY A 27 -21.56 0.67 -29.81
CA GLY A 27 -21.00 1.63 -28.83
C GLY A 27 -20.64 1.02 -27.48
N ALA A 28 -21.07 -0.22 -27.21
CA ALA A 28 -20.66 -0.97 -26.03
C ALA A 28 -19.33 -1.69 -26.30
N SER A 29 -18.28 -0.92 -26.58
CA SER A 29 -16.95 -1.41 -26.24
C SER A 29 -17.00 -1.74 -24.75
N PRO A 30 -16.69 -2.98 -24.32
CA PRO A 30 -16.46 -3.20 -22.90
C PRO A 30 -15.38 -2.18 -22.57
N THR A 31 -15.67 -1.29 -21.63
CA THR A 31 -14.62 -0.57 -20.96
C THR A 31 -13.56 -1.63 -20.69
N SER A 32 -12.35 -1.47 -21.24
CA SER A 32 -11.17 -2.14 -20.70
C SER A 32 -10.94 -1.49 -19.34
N GLY A 33 -11.96 -1.57 -18.48
CA GLY A 33 -12.16 -0.84 -17.27
C GLY A 33 -11.17 -1.42 -16.30
N GLN A 34 -10.37 -0.54 -15.72
CA GLN A 34 -9.45 -0.92 -14.67
C GLN A 34 -10.18 -1.82 -13.68
N ARG A 35 -9.70 -3.07 -13.58
CA ARG A 35 -10.22 -4.04 -12.64
C ARG A 35 -9.84 -3.58 -11.25
N TRP A 36 -10.84 -3.31 -10.42
CA TRP A 36 -10.62 -3.02 -9.01
C TRP A 36 -10.37 -4.32 -8.23
N PRO A 37 -9.42 -4.35 -7.29
CA PRO A 37 -8.49 -3.27 -6.93
C PRO A 37 -7.36 -3.10 -7.96
N VAL A 38 -6.90 -1.85 -8.17
CA VAL A 38 -5.71 -1.58 -9.00
C VAL A 38 -4.49 -2.26 -8.33
N PRO A 39 -3.80 -3.19 -9.00
CA PRO A 39 -2.68 -3.90 -8.39
C PRO A 39 -1.50 -2.98 -8.06
N TYR A 40 -0.85 -3.21 -6.92
CA TYR A 40 0.38 -2.48 -6.57
C TYR A 40 1.51 -2.85 -7.54
N LYS A 41 2.03 -1.85 -8.27
CA LYS A 41 3.12 -2.03 -9.22
C LYS A 41 4.44 -2.28 -8.50
N ARG A 42 5.13 -3.37 -8.87
CA ARG A 42 6.48 -3.70 -8.39
C ARG A 42 7.54 -3.28 -9.41
N PHE A 43 8.78 -3.19 -8.94
CA PHE A 43 9.97 -2.88 -9.72
C PHE A 43 11.00 -4.00 -9.58
N SER A 44 11.90 -4.15 -10.55
CA SER A 44 12.95 -5.17 -10.53
C SER A 44 14.07 -4.88 -9.54
N PHE A 45 14.23 -3.61 -9.12
CA PHE A 45 15.22 -3.18 -8.14
C PHE A 45 14.72 -1.97 -7.34
N ARG A 46 15.33 -1.72 -6.19
CA ARG A 46 15.14 -0.48 -5.41
C ARG A 46 16.15 0.58 -5.88
N PRO A 47 15.71 1.74 -6.39
CA PRO A 47 16.60 2.85 -6.70
C PRO A 47 17.26 3.42 -5.44
N LYS A 48 18.47 3.98 -5.57
CA LYS A 48 19.08 4.77 -4.50
C LYS A 48 18.19 5.98 -4.16
N THR A 49 18.23 6.39 -2.91
CA THR A 49 17.50 7.58 -2.44
C THR A 49 18.13 8.84 -3.02
N ASP A 50 17.29 9.78 -3.43
CA ASP A 50 17.73 11.10 -3.89
C ASP A 50 18.32 11.90 -2.71
N PRO A 51 19.43 12.64 -2.87
CA PRO A 51 20.02 13.46 -1.82
C PRO A 51 19.07 14.50 -1.20
N PHE A 52 18.05 14.95 -1.93
CA PHE A 52 17.00 15.81 -1.40
C PHE A 52 16.22 15.15 -0.26
N CYS A 53 16.03 13.83 -0.31
CA CYS A 53 15.31 13.08 0.71
C CYS A 53 16.22 12.82 1.92
N GLN A 54 16.06 13.64 2.97
CA GLN A 54 16.79 13.51 4.23
C GLN A 54 15.83 13.17 5.38
N ALA A 55 16.18 12.16 6.17
CA ALA A 55 15.38 11.75 7.32
C ALA A 55 15.85 12.49 8.58
N LYS A 56 14.90 13.00 9.37
CA LYS A 56 15.21 13.54 10.71
C LYS A 56 15.58 12.43 11.70
N TYR A 57 14.93 11.28 11.57
CA TYR A 57 15.21 10.07 12.33
C TYR A 57 15.70 9.02 11.36
N THR A 58 16.88 8.45 11.63
CA THR A 58 17.49 7.44 10.76
C THR A 58 16.58 6.23 10.61
N PHE A 59 16.36 5.80 9.38
CA PHE A 59 15.65 4.55 9.08
C PHE A 59 16.46 3.35 9.58
N CYS A 60 15.81 2.45 10.32
CA CYS A 60 16.35 1.17 10.79
C CYS A 60 17.72 1.27 11.49
N PRO A 61 17.84 2.06 12.57
CA PRO A 61 19.13 2.41 13.16
C PRO A 61 19.90 1.21 13.73
N THR A 62 19.19 0.16 14.16
CA THR A 62 19.75 -1.08 14.74
C THR A 62 19.57 -2.28 13.81
N GLY A 63 19.35 -2.04 12.52
CA GLY A 63 19.13 -3.10 11.54
C GLY A 63 20.27 -4.11 11.48
N SER A 64 19.92 -5.39 11.47
CA SER A 64 20.87 -6.49 11.33
C SER A 64 20.46 -7.42 10.17
N PRO A 65 21.42 -8.17 9.59
CA PRO A 65 21.09 -9.21 8.61
C PRO A 65 20.18 -10.28 9.23
N ILE A 66 19.25 -10.80 8.43
CA ILE A 66 18.39 -11.92 8.84
C ILE A 66 19.29 -13.17 9.01
N PRO A 67 19.31 -13.80 10.20
CA PRO A 67 20.12 -14.99 10.43
C PRO A 67 19.50 -16.22 9.76
N VAL A 68 20.33 -17.23 9.49
CA VAL A 68 19.86 -18.55 9.07
C VAL A 68 19.49 -19.36 10.32
N MET A 69 18.25 -19.82 10.38
CA MET A 69 17.75 -20.64 11.48
C MET A 69 18.12 -22.11 11.26
N LYS A 70 18.22 -22.90 12.33
CA LYS A 70 18.48 -24.34 12.22
C LYS A 70 17.19 -25.08 11.92
N ASP A 71 17.28 -26.14 11.12
CA ASP A 71 16.12 -26.94 10.69
C ASP A 71 15.34 -27.60 11.84
N ASN A 72 15.97 -27.75 13.01
CA ASN A 72 15.35 -28.33 14.20
C ASN A 72 14.87 -27.28 15.22
N ASP A 73 14.91 -25.99 14.87
CA ASP A 73 14.38 -24.92 15.71
C ASP A 73 12.87 -24.77 15.52
N VAL A 74 12.18 -24.43 16.60
CA VAL A 74 10.78 -23.99 16.55
C VAL A 74 10.77 -22.50 16.80
N ILE A 75 10.27 -21.73 15.83
CA ILE A 75 10.19 -20.28 15.89
C ILE A 75 8.77 -19.86 16.24
N GLU A 76 8.62 -19.21 17.37
CA GLU A 76 7.39 -18.53 17.75
C GLU A 76 7.24 -17.24 16.93
N VAL A 77 6.06 -17.04 16.35
CA VAL A 77 5.70 -15.87 15.57
C VAL A 77 4.70 -15.05 16.36
N LEU A 78 5.06 -13.80 16.63
CA LEU A 78 4.29 -12.87 17.45
C LEU A 78 3.69 -11.77 16.59
N ARG A 79 2.42 -11.46 16.81
CA ARG A 79 1.80 -10.20 16.38
C ARG A 79 2.24 -9.10 17.32
N LEU A 80 2.77 -8.03 16.75
CA LEU A 80 3.18 -6.82 17.46
C LEU A 80 2.39 -5.64 16.90
N GLN A 81 1.81 -4.84 17.79
CA GLN A 81 1.07 -3.64 17.41
C GLN A 81 1.24 -2.58 18.49
N ALA A 82 1.51 -1.32 18.12
CA ALA A 82 1.62 -0.18 19.04
C ALA A 82 1.08 1.09 18.41
N PRO A 83 0.69 2.13 19.17
CA PRO A 83 0.26 3.40 18.60
C PRO A 83 1.36 4.05 17.73
N VAL A 84 0.97 4.63 16.59
CA VAL A 84 1.92 5.40 15.76
C VAL A 84 2.43 6.61 16.54
N TRP A 85 3.71 6.96 16.35
CA TRP A 85 4.37 8.13 16.98
C TRP A 85 4.20 8.23 18.50
N GLU A 86 4.18 7.09 19.19
CA GLU A 86 4.11 7.03 20.65
C GLU A 86 5.21 7.89 21.31
N PHE A 87 6.41 7.91 20.74
CA PHE A 87 7.53 8.74 21.22
C PHE A 87 7.23 10.25 21.22
N LYS A 88 6.23 10.71 20.47
CA LYS A 88 5.86 12.12 20.34
C LYS A 88 4.53 12.45 21.00
N TYR A 89 3.56 11.53 20.93
CA TYR A 89 2.17 11.78 21.34
C TYR A 89 1.64 10.82 22.41
N GLY A 90 2.47 9.90 22.91
CA GLY A 90 2.03 8.88 23.86
C GLY A 90 0.95 7.96 23.26
N ASP A 91 -0.06 7.64 24.04
CA ASP A 91 -1.17 6.75 23.67
C ASP A 91 -2.26 7.42 22.82
N LEU A 92 -2.18 8.74 22.57
CA LEU A 92 -3.21 9.53 21.90
C LEU A 92 -3.69 8.89 20.60
N LEU A 93 -2.76 8.49 19.71
CA LEU A 93 -3.11 7.89 18.42
C LEU A 93 -3.69 6.47 18.56
N GLY A 94 -3.39 5.78 19.67
CA GLY A 94 -3.99 4.49 20.02
C GLY A 94 -5.47 4.60 20.39
N HIS A 95 -5.89 5.73 20.97
CA HIS A 95 -7.31 6.03 21.21
C HIS A 95 -8.09 6.17 19.89
N PHE A 96 -7.44 6.68 18.84
CA PHE A 96 -8.00 6.75 17.48
C PHE A 96 -7.76 5.50 16.65
N LYS A 97 -7.14 4.45 17.21
CA LYS A 97 -6.81 3.19 16.51
C LYS A 97 -5.90 3.37 15.30
N ILE A 98 -5.01 4.37 15.34
CA ILE A 98 -3.95 4.55 14.36
C ILE A 98 -2.71 3.83 14.90
N MET A 99 -2.46 2.63 14.38
CA MET A 99 -1.48 1.68 14.92
C MET A 99 -0.35 1.41 13.92
N HIS A 100 0.84 1.16 14.45
CA HIS A 100 1.99 0.58 13.77
C HIS A 100 2.00 -0.93 14.02
N ASP A 101 2.22 -1.71 12.96
CA ASP A 101 2.25 -3.17 13.01
C ASP A 101 3.66 -3.71 12.75
N ALA A 102 4.02 -4.78 13.45
CA ALA A 102 5.27 -5.51 13.27
C ALA A 102 5.06 -7.01 13.52
N ILE A 103 6.07 -7.81 13.17
CA ILE A 103 6.09 -9.25 13.47
C ILE A 103 7.30 -9.53 14.35
N GLY A 104 7.08 -10.25 15.44
CA GLY A 104 8.13 -10.76 16.31
C GLY A 104 8.46 -12.20 15.98
N PHE A 105 9.72 -12.58 16.10
CA PHE A 105 10.17 -13.97 16.04
C PHE A 105 10.93 -14.31 17.30
N ARG A 106 10.69 -15.48 17.89
CA ARG A 106 11.48 -15.99 19.01
C ARG A 106 11.89 -17.43 18.75
N SER A 107 13.19 -17.68 18.74
CA SER A 107 13.78 -19.01 18.61
C SER A 107 13.69 -19.74 19.94
N THR A 108 13.11 -20.93 19.94
CA THR A 108 13.05 -21.77 21.14
C THR A 108 14.41 -22.43 21.43
N LEU A 109 15.23 -22.66 20.40
CA LEU A 109 16.54 -23.28 20.55
C LEU A 109 17.58 -22.31 21.12
N THR A 110 17.60 -21.07 20.65
CA THR A 110 18.63 -20.07 21.03
C THR A 110 18.15 -19.08 22.09
N GLY A 111 16.84 -18.99 22.31
CA GLY A 111 16.23 -17.96 23.17
C GLY A 111 16.27 -16.54 22.59
N LYS A 112 16.95 -16.33 21.45
CA LYS A 112 17.00 -15.03 20.78
C LYS A 112 15.64 -14.68 20.19
N ASN A 113 15.37 -13.39 20.14
CA ASN A 113 14.18 -12.87 19.49
C ASN A 113 14.53 -11.69 18.58
N TYR A 114 13.64 -11.44 17.63
CA TYR A 114 13.84 -10.49 16.55
C TYR A 114 12.53 -9.79 16.26
N THR A 115 12.63 -8.55 15.79
CA THR A 115 11.50 -7.77 15.29
C THR A 115 11.71 -7.51 13.81
N ILE A 116 10.67 -7.71 13.00
CA ILE A 116 10.61 -7.25 11.62
C ILE A 116 9.48 -6.24 11.46
N GLU A 117 9.79 -5.15 10.80
CA GLU A 117 8.86 -4.05 10.52
C GLU A 117 8.97 -3.66 9.06
N TRP A 118 7.93 -3.01 8.53
CA TRP A 118 7.99 -2.32 7.26
C TRP A 118 7.48 -0.90 7.45
N TYR A 119 8.32 0.09 7.16
CA TYR A 119 7.94 1.50 7.32
C TYR A 119 8.74 2.41 6.40
N GLU A 120 8.46 3.71 6.47
CA GLU A 120 8.97 4.74 5.59
C GLU A 120 10.41 5.11 5.90
N LEU A 121 11.24 5.25 4.86
CA LEU A 121 12.60 5.77 5.02
C LEU A 121 12.61 7.21 5.54
N PHE A 122 11.57 7.97 5.19
CA PHE A 122 11.49 9.42 5.42
C PHE A 122 10.23 9.85 6.17
N GLN A 123 9.61 8.96 6.95
CA GLN A 123 8.35 9.18 7.68
C GLN A 123 7.09 9.34 6.80
N LEU A 124 5.94 9.02 7.40
CA LEU A 124 4.62 8.95 6.76
C LEU A 124 4.22 10.20 5.94
N GLY A 125 4.55 11.40 6.43
CA GLY A 125 4.22 12.64 5.73
C GLY A 125 4.82 12.70 4.32
N ASN A 126 6.08 12.30 4.17
CA ASN A 126 6.79 12.28 2.89
C ASN A 126 6.30 11.18 1.94
N CYS A 127 5.69 10.13 2.48
CA CYS A 127 5.02 9.08 1.71
C CYS A 127 3.60 9.44 1.29
N THR A 128 2.98 10.44 1.93
CA THR A 128 1.59 10.83 1.70
C THR A 128 1.47 12.05 0.80
N PHE A 129 2.35 13.04 0.97
CA PHE A 129 2.31 14.29 0.20
C PHE A 129 3.66 14.59 -0.45
N PRO A 130 3.67 15.09 -1.71
CA PRO A 130 4.90 15.45 -2.39
C PRO A 130 5.45 16.80 -1.91
N HIS A 131 6.71 17.03 -2.24
CA HIS A 131 7.39 18.32 -2.15
C HIS A 131 7.22 19.11 -3.45
N LEU A 132 7.10 20.43 -3.33
CA LEU A 132 7.19 21.35 -4.46
C LEU A 132 8.59 21.92 -4.51
N ARG A 133 9.22 21.83 -5.68
CA ARG A 133 10.59 22.27 -5.93
C ARG A 133 10.59 23.22 -7.13
N PRO A 134 11.09 24.46 -7.01
CA PRO A 134 11.00 25.44 -8.09
C PRO A 134 11.74 25.01 -9.36
N GLU A 135 12.72 24.13 -9.26
CA GLU A 135 13.54 23.62 -10.37
C GLU A 135 12.91 22.46 -11.15
N VAL A 136 11.81 21.86 -10.69
CA VAL A 136 11.12 20.75 -11.38
C VAL A 136 9.62 21.02 -11.53
N ASN A 137 9.08 20.77 -12.72
CA ASN A 137 7.67 21.03 -13.01
C ASN A 137 6.72 20.06 -12.30
N ALA A 138 7.17 18.83 -12.01
CA ALA A 138 6.36 17.81 -11.36
C ALA A 138 6.60 17.79 -9.84
N PRO A 139 5.56 17.51 -9.03
CA PRO A 139 5.74 17.28 -7.59
C PRO A 139 6.72 16.13 -7.32
N PHE A 140 7.64 16.35 -6.38
CA PHE A 140 8.73 15.44 -6.06
C PHE A 140 8.41 14.59 -4.83
N TRP A 141 8.65 13.28 -4.90
CA TRP A 141 8.26 12.34 -3.83
C TRP A 141 9.46 11.71 -3.12
N CYS A 142 9.40 11.68 -1.79
CA CYS A 142 10.33 10.94 -0.93
C CYS A 142 9.58 9.76 -0.27
N ASN A 143 8.98 8.91 -1.09
CA ASN A 143 7.97 7.94 -0.68
C ASN A 143 8.46 6.48 -0.60
N GLN A 144 9.77 6.27 -0.42
CA GLN A 144 10.31 4.93 -0.29
C GLN A 144 10.01 4.33 1.09
N GLY A 145 9.56 3.08 1.11
CA GLY A 145 9.46 2.25 2.32
C GLY A 145 10.22 0.93 2.19
N ALA A 146 10.59 0.36 3.33
CA ALA A 146 11.44 -0.82 3.39
C ALA A 146 11.21 -1.68 4.62
N ALA A 147 11.62 -2.94 4.51
CA ALA A 147 11.71 -3.83 5.66
C ALA A 147 12.91 -3.43 6.54
N CYS A 148 12.71 -3.49 7.85
CA CYS A 148 13.73 -3.36 8.88
C CYS A 148 13.68 -4.62 9.74
N PHE A 149 14.81 -5.30 9.90
CA PHE A 149 14.95 -6.49 10.75
C PHE A 149 16.03 -6.22 11.78
N PHE A 150 15.78 -6.51 13.06
CA PHE A 150 16.75 -6.32 14.13
C PHE A 150 16.54 -7.31 15.27
N GLU A 151 17.60 -7.53 16.06
CA GLU A 151 17.56 -8.38 17.26
C GLU A 151 16.89 -7.63 18.42
N GLY A 152 16.03 -8.34 19.17
CA GLY A 152 15.28 -7.79 20.30
C GLY A 152 13.80 -7.54 19.98
N ILE A 153 12.95 -7.89 20.93
CA ILE A 153 11.55 -7.44 21.04
C ILE A 153 11.47 -6.56 22.28
N TYR A 154 11.11 -5.30 22.12
CA TYR A 154 10.95 -4.38 23.24
C TYR A 154 9.57 -4.51 23.86
N ASP A 155 9.40 -5.47 24.78
CA ASP A 155 8.12 -5.82 25.42
C ASP A 155 7.30 -4.62 25.89
N LYS A 156 7.94 -3.62 26.53
CA LYS A 156 7.24 -2.44 27.05
C LYS A 156 6.53 -1.67 25.94
N HIS A 157 7.22 -1.38 24.84
CA HIS A 157 6.65 -0.65 23.70
C HIS A 157 5.40 -1.33 23.12
N TRP A 158 5.42 -2.66 23.00
CA TRP A 158 4.30 -3.40 22.43
C TRP A 158 3.18 -3.71 23.42
N LYS A 159 3.45 -3.74 24.73
CA LYS A 159 2.47 -4.12 25.77
C LYS A 159 1.80 -2.94 26.46
N GLU A 160 2.47 -1.79 26.58
CA GLU A 160 1.98 -0.66 27.38
C GLU A 160 0.67 -0.10 26.82
N ASN A 161 0.66 0.21 25.52
CA ASN A 161 -0.50 0.79 24.82
C ASN A 161 -0.92 -0.01 23.57
N GLY A 162 -0.46 -1.25 23.47
CA GLY A 162 -0.47 -2.02 22.23
C GLY A 162 -0.93 -3.47 22.38
N THR A 163 -0.41 -4.34 21.50
CA THR A 163 -0.62 -5.78 21.55
C THR A 163 0.70 -6.50 21.27
N LEU A 164 1.02 -7.47 22.14
CA LEU A 164 2.05 -8.47 21.91
C LEU A 164 1.40 -9.84 22.14
N SER A 165 1.30 -10.66 21.09
CA SER A 165 0.60 -11.96 21.19
C SER A 165 1.22 -13.01 20.28
N LEU A 166 1.40 -14.22 20.80
CA LEU A 166 1.77 -15.38 19.99
C LEU A 166 0.62 -15.70 19.02
N VAL A 167 0.93 -15.85 17.73
CA VAL A 167 -0.07 -16.18 16.70
C VAL A 167 0.22 -17.47 15.96
N ALA A 168 1.48 -17.91 15.92
CA ALA A 168 1.86 -19.16 15.29
C ALA A 168 3.20 -19.67 15.83
N THR A 169 3.50 -20.93 15.52
CA THR A 169 4.84 -21.52 15.58
C THR A 169 5.19 -22.06 14.19
N VAL A 170 6.44 -21.92 13.79
CA VAL A 170 6.95 -22.41 12.50
C VAL A 170 8.27 -23.14 12.70
N SER A 171 8.61 -24.03 11.77
CA SER A 171 9.87 -24.79 11.70
C SER A 171 10.56 -24.50 10.37
#